data_AF-A0A2A5BPL5-F1
#
_entry.id   AF-A0A2A5BPL5-F1
#
_cell.length_a   1.000
_cell.length_b   1.000
_cell.length_c   1.000
_cell.angle_alpha   90.00
_cell.angle_beta   90.00
_cell.angle_gamma   90.00
#
_symmetry.space_group_name_H-M   'P 1'
#
loop_
_entity.id
_entity.type
_entity.pdbx_description
1 polymer ?
#
loop_
_entity_poly.entity_id
_entity_poly.type
_entity_poly.pdbx_seq_one_letter_code
_entity_poly.pdbx_strand_id
1 'polypeptide(L)'
;MSQIKQPQSNKFRYLRSSRFWLAGPATLIVSIFIMAAMSLWLPEGKASIDHLVFPLVLFPLIWVIVFFYVVLENNIKRARWVMLALLLLNALPVIASILGWLK
;
A
#
# COMPACT_ATOMS: atom_id res chain seq x y z
N MET A 1 -42.82 7.39 30.31
CA MET A 1 -42.24 7.56 28.96
C MET A 1 -40.76 7.93 29.12
N SER A 2 -39.87 6.94 29.05
CA SER A 2 -38.42 7.11 29.24
C SER A 2 -37.77 7.43 27.89
N GLN A 3 -37.27 8.65 27.73
CA GLN A 3 -36.55 9.09 26.54
C GLN A 3 -35.14 8.47 26.55
N ILE A 4 -34.98 7.32 25.89
CA ILE A 4 -33.67 6.71 25.64
C ILE A 4 -32.91 7.63 24.68
N LYS A 5 -32.03 8.45 25.23
CA LYS A 5 -31.14 9.33 24.47
C LYS A 5 -30.21 8.47 23.63
N GLN A 6 -30.54 8.27 22.35
CA GLN A 6 -29.68 7.49 21.45
C GLN A 6 -28.30 8.17 21.37
N PRO A 7 -27.20 7.43 21.57
CA PRO A 7 -25.88 8.01 21.48
C PRO A 7 -25.67 8.51 20.06
N GLN A 8 -25.40 9.82 19.92
CA GLN A 8 -25.03 10.45 18.66
C GLN A 8 -23.82 9.70 18.08
N SER A 9 -24.09 8.81 17.13
CA SER A 9 -23.09 8.06 16.39
C SER A 9 -22.35 9.04 15.49
N ASN A 10 -21.24 9.58 16.00
CA ASN A 10 -20.30 10.37 15.21
C ASN A 10 -19.70 9.47 14.13
N LYS A 11 -20.35 9.39 12.96
CA LYS A 11 -19.88 8.64 11.77
C LYS A 11 -18.41 8.95 11.42
N PHE A 12 -17.94 10.14 11.77
CA PHE A 12 -16.56 10.62 11.55
C PHE A 12 -15.49 10.00 12.46
N ARG A 13 -15.84 9.28 13.54
CA ARG A 13 -14.83 8.64 14.40
C ARG A 13 -14.04 7.55 13.67
N TYR A 14 -14.63 6.95 12.64
CA TYR A 14 -14.00 5.93 11.80
C TYR A 14 -12.80 6.48 11.00
N LEU A 15 -12.93 7.69 10.44
CA LEU A 15 -11.87 8.37 9.69
C LEU A 15 -10.67 8.78 10.56
N ARG A 16 -10.84 8.82 11.89
CA ARG A 16 -9.76 9.10 12.85
C ARG A 16 -8.97 7.85 13.24
N SER A 17 -9.42 6.66 12.84
CA SER A 17 -8.74 5.41 13.15
C SER A 17 -7.44 5.29 12.36
N SER A 18 -6.31 5.08 13.05
CA SER A 18 -5.03 4.79 12.39
C SER A 18 -5.12 3.56 11.48
N ARG A 19 -6.00 2.59 11.82
CA ARG A 19 -6.23 1.40 11.00
C ARG A 19 -6.93 1.73 9.68
N PHE A 20 -7.85 2.70 9.68
CA PHE A 20 -8.51 3.12 8.45
C PHE A 20 -7.50 3.70 7.45
N TRP A 21 -6.62 4.60 7.93
CA TRP A 21 -5.58 5.20 7.10
C TRP A 21 -4.52 4.20 6.63
N LEU A 22 -4.08 3.30 7.52
CA LEU A 22 -3.11 2.27 7.16
C LEU A 22 -3.70 1.28 6.15
N ALA A 23 -4.92 0.79 6.40
CA ALA A 23 -5.56 -0.24 5.56
C ALA A 23 -6.06 0.33 4.23
N GLY A 24 -6.53 1.58 4.18
CA GLY A 24 -7.06 2.18 2.97
C GLY A 24 -5.97 2.86 2.13
N PRO A 25 -5.79 4.19 2.25
CA PRO A 25 -4.89 4.94 1.38
C PRO A 25 -3.43 4.47 1.42
N ALA A 26 -2.91 4.10 2.60
CA ALA A 26 -1.50 3.74 2.72
C ALA A 26 -1.17 2.41 2.02
N THR A 27 -2.05 1.40 2.07
CA THR A 27 -1.83 0.14 1.32
C THR A 27 -1.83 0.37 -0.18
N LEU A 28 -2.71 1.22 -0.69
CA LEU A 28 -2.69 1.60 -2.10
C LEU A 28 -1.37 2.25 -2.50
N ILE A 29 -0.91 3.25 -1.75
CA ILE A 29 0.35 3.95 -2.02
C ILE A 29 1.53 2.95 -2.00
N VAL A 30 1.63 2.12 -0.97
CA VAL A 30 2.69 1.11 -0.86
C VAL A 30 2.65 0.14 -2.04
N SER A 31 1.46 -0.32 -2.43
CA SER A 31 1.32 -1.28 -3.54
C SER A 31 1.68 -0.65 -4.89
N ILE A 32 1.36 0.63 -5.10
CA ILE A 32 1.80 1.38 -6.28
C ILE A 32 3.33 1.45 -6.33
N PHE A 33 4.00 1.73 -5.22
CA PHE A 33 5.46 1.77 -5.20
C PHE A 33 6.10 0.40 -5.41
N ILE A 34 5.50 -0.69 -4.90
CA ILE A 34 5.95 -2.05 -5.21
C ILE A 34 5.83 -2.33 -6.72
N MET A 35 4.69 -2.01 -7.31
CA MET A 35 4.46 -2.15 -8.75
C MET A 35 5.38 -1.25 -9.58
N ALA A 36 5.70 -0.04 -9.11
CA ALA A 36 6.66 0.83 -9.78
C ALA A 36 8.09 0.27 -9.68
N ALA A 37 8.47 -0.23 -8.51
CA ALA A 37 9.78 -0.83 -8.30
C ALA A 37 9.99 -2.05 -9.21
N MET A 38 8.94 -2.81 -9.52
CA MET A 38 8.98 -3.94 -10.48
C MET A 38 9.67 -3.63 -11.80
N SER A 39 9.58 -2.40 -12.33
CA SER A 39 10.29 -2.05 -13.56
C SER A 39 11.82 -2.07 -13.42
N LEU A 40 12.36 -2.05 -12.20
CA LEU A 40 13.80 -2.01 -11.93
C LEU A 40 14.45 -3.39 -11.78
N TRP A 41 13.67 -4.44 -11.51
CA TRP A 41 14.20 -5.79 -11.27
C TRP A 41 13.56 -6.88 -12.13
N LEU A 42 12.48 -6.58 -12.86
CA LEU A 42 12.01 -7.49 -13.92
C LEU A 42 12.97 -7.44 -15.12
N PRO A 43 13.40 -8.59 -15.63
CA PRO A 43 14.28 -8.64 -16.79
C PRO A 43 13.59 -8.12 -18.04
N GLU A 44 14.37 -7.53 -18.95
CA GLU A 44 13.89 -7.10 -20.25
C GLU A 44 13.37 -8.28 -21.09
N GLY A 45 12.25 -8.06 -21.77
CA GLY A 45 11.52 -9.06 -22.53
C GLY A 45 11.91 -8.96 -23.98
N LYS A 46 11.81 -10.09 -24.70
CA LYS A 46 12.28 -10.21 -26.09
C LYS A 46 11.63 -9.23 -27.07
N ALA A 47 10.46 -8.65 -26.73
CA ALA A 47 9.73 -7.71 -27.58
C ALA A 47 9.87 -6.22 -27.17
N SER A 48 10.71 -5.87 -26.18
CA SER A 48 10.87 -4.50 -25.64
C SER A 48 9.60 -3.82 -25.11
N ILE A 49 8.43 -4.48 -25.14
CA ILE A 49 7.12 -4.00 -24.66
C ILE A 49 6.60 -4.87 -23.48
N ASP A 50 7.29 -5.96 -23.15
CA ASP A 50 6.81 -6.98 -22.20
C ASP A 50 7.16 -6.65 -20.74
N HIS A 51 6.77 -5.47 -20.26
CA HIS A 51 7.08 -5.03 -18.88
C HIS A 51 5.88 -4.50 -18.11
N LEU A 52 4.74 -4.30 -18.77
CA LEU A 52 3.56 -3.70 -18.13
C LEU A 52 2.55 -4.74 -17.64
N VAL A 53 2.39 -5.85 -18.36
CA VAL A 53 1.34 -6.85 -18.06
C VAL A 53 1.55 -7.48 -16.68
N PHE A 54 2.78 -7.85 -16.34
CA PHE A 54 3.09 -8.44 -15.04
C PHE A 54 2.79 -7.49 -13.88
N PRO A 55 3.33 -6.25 -13.82
CA PRO A 55 2.97 -5.29 -12.79
C PRO A 55 1.47 -4.99 -12.75
N LEU A 56 0.81 -4.87 -13.91
CA LEU A 56 -0.62 -4.55 -13.98
C LEU A 56 -1.50 -5.66 -13.40
N VAL A 57 -1.18 -6.93 -13.70
CA VAL A 57 -1.90 -8.10 -13.19
C VAL A 57 -1.56 -8.37 -11.72
N LEU A 58 -0.31 -8.15 -11.30
CA LEU A 58 0.13 -8.37 -9.92
C LEU A 58 -0.32 -7.27 -8.98
N PHE A 59 -0.51 -6.04 -9.47
CA PHE A 59 -0.94 -4.90 -8.66
C PHE A 59 -2.15 -5.18 -7.76
N PRO A 60 -3.32 -5.64 -8.28
CA PRO A 60 -4.46 -5.93 -7.43
C PRO A 60 -4.16 -7.04 -6.42
N LEU A 61 -3.32 -8.02 -6.79
CA LEU A 61 -2.92 -9.11 -5.90
C LEU A 61 -2.04 -8.61 -4.74
N ILE A 62 -1.03 -7.80 -5.05
CA ILE A 62 -0.14 -7.16 -4.07
C ILE A 62 -0.98 -6.30 -3.14
N TRP A 63 -1.86 -5.47 -3.70
CA TRP A 63 -2.74 -4.61 -2.91
C TRP A 63 -3.61 -5.39 -1.94
N VAL A 64 -4.28 -6.46 -2.41
CA VAL A 64 -5.12 -7.31 -1.57
C VAL A 64 -4.30 -7.97 -0.45
N ILE A 65 -3.10 -8.47 -0.75
CA ILE A 65 -2.22 -9.09 0.26
C ILE A 65 -1.81 -8.08 1.34
N VAL A 66 -1.34 -6.89 0.93
CA VAL A 66 -0.91 -5.83 1.86
C VAL A 66 -2.10 -5.31 2.67
N PHE A 67 -3.26 -5.14 2.03
CA PHE A 67 -4.53 -4.79 2.68
C PHE A 67 -4.89 -5.79 3.77
N PHE A 68 -4.96 -7.09 3.43
CA PHE A 68 -5.30 -8.12 4.40
C PHE A 68 -4.26 -8.23 5.50
N TYR A 69 -2.97 -8.12 5.19
CA TYR A 69 -1.93 -8.06 6.22
C TYR A 69 -2.21 -6.96 7.26
N VAL A 70 -2.50 -5.73 6.81
CA VAL A 70 -2.78 -4.61 7.72
C VAL A 70 -4.08 -4.83 8.51
N VAL A 71 -5.10 -5.43 7.91
CA VAL A 71 -6.39 -5.70 8.57
C VAL A 71 -6.29 -6.83 9.61
N LEU A 72 -5.56 -7.90 9.29
CA LEU A 72 -5.39 -9.06 10.18
C LEU A 72 -4.35 -8.79 11.29
N GLU A 73 -3.51 -7.77 11.13
CA GLU A 73 -2.49 -7.45 12.12
C GLU A 73 -3.09 -6.88 13.42
N ASN A 74 -2.84 -7.60 14.53
CA ASN A 74 -3.27 -7.17 15.85
C ASN A 74 -2.44 -5.99 16.37
N ASN A 75 -1.14 -5.97 16.09
CA ASN A 75 -0.22 -4.93 16.57
C ASN A 75 -0.04 -3.81 15.54
N ILE A 76 -0.71 -2.67 15.78
CA ILE A 76 -0.67 -1.51 14.88
C ILE A 76 0.73 -0.92 14.69
N LYS A 77 1.61 -1.02 15.71
CA LYS A 77 2.99 -0.54 15.60
C LYS A 77 3.78 -1.41 14.63
N ARG A 78 3.59 -2.73 14.68
CA ARG A 78 4.22 -3.68 13.75
C ARG A 78 3.73 -3.46 12.32
N ALA A 79 2.42 -3.34 12.12
CA ALA A 79 1.86 -2.99 10.80
C ALA A 79 2.51 -1.73 10.23
N ARG A 80 2.64 -0.67 11.05
CA ARG A 80 3.24 0.59 10.62
C ARG A 80 4.71 0.47 10.23
N TRP A 81 5.51 -0.27 11.00
CA TRP A 81 6.92 -0.50 10.66
C TRP A 81 7.09 -1.34 9.40
N VAL A 82 6.29 -2.40 9.23
CA VAL A 82 6.33 -3.22 8.00
C VAL A 82 5.90 -2.41 6.79
N MET A 83 4.83 -1.62 6.90
CA MET A 83 4.39 -0.72 5.84
C MET A 83 5.45 0.32 5.46
N LEU A 84 6.11 0.91 6.46
CA LEU A 84 7.20 1.86 6.25
C LEU A 84 8.39 1.18 5.54
N ALA A 85 8.77 -0.02 5.98
CA ALA A 85 9.88 -0.77 5.38
C ALA A 85 9.56 -1.14 3.93
N LEU A 86 8.37 -1.66 3.64
CA LEU A 86 7.91 -1.94 2.28
C LEU A 86 7.92 -0.68 1.42
N LEU A 87 7.43 0.44 1.94
CA LEU A 87 7.45 1.71 1.22
C LEU A 87 8.88 2.12 0.89
N LEU A 88 9.79 2.16 1.86
CA LEU A 88 11.16 2.63 1.66
C LEU A 88 11.96 1.71 0.74
N LEU A 89 11.85 0.40 0.90
CA LEU A 89 12.56 -0.57 0.07
C LEU A 89 12.17 -0.48 -1.41
N ASN A 90 10.93 -0.09 -1.71
CA ASN A 90 10.45 0.02 -3.09
C ASN A 90 10.51 1.46 -3.62
N ALA A 91 10.23 2.47 -2.79
CA ALA A 91 10.22 3.87 -3.21
C ALA A 91 11.63 4.44 -3.40
N LEU A 92 12.60 4.07 -2.56
CA LEU A 92 13.96 4.61 -2.66
C LEU A 92 14.62 4.28 -4.01
N PRO A 93 14.59 3.02 -4.51
CA PRO A 93 15.14 2.70 -5.83
C PRO A 93 14.41 3.42 -6.97
N VAL A 94 13.08 3.51 -6.89
CA VAL A 94 12.25 4.21 -7.90
C VAL A 94 12.62 5.69 -7.96
N ILE A 95 12.71 6.36 -6.83
CA ILE A 95 13.09 7.77 -6.76
C ILE A 95 14.52 7.96 -7.26
N ALA A 96 15.45 7.09 -6.85
CA ALA A 96 16.84 7.14 -7.29
C ALA A 96 16.98 6.94 -8.82
N SER A 97 16.17 6.04 -9.41
CA SER A 97 16.11 5.86 -10.86
C SER A 97 15.57 7.11 -11.58
N ILE A 98 14.50 7.72 -11.07
CA ILE A 98 13.94 8.97 -11.63
C ILE A 98 14.95 10.13 -11.55
N LEU A 99 15.76 10.18 -10.50
CA LEU A 99 16.83 11.17 -10.33
C LEU A 99 18.09 10.86 -11.17
N GLY A 100 18.13 9.71 -11.87
CA GLY A 100 19.27 9.27 -12.68
C GLY A 100 20.45 8.71 -11.88
N TRP A 101 20.25 8.39 -10.60
CA TRP A 101 21.28 7.78 -9.74
C TRP A 101 21.42 6.27 -9.97
N LEU A 102 20.33 5.61 -10.38
CA LEU A 102 20.34 4.21 -10.84
C LEU A 102 19.95 4.14 -12.31
N LYS A 103 20.66 3.31 -13.08
CA LYS A 103 20.31 2.91 -14.45
C LYS A 103 19.59 1.57 -14.42
#